data_AF-A0A562CPV2-F1
#
_entry.id   AF-A0A562CPV2-F1
#
_cell.length_a   1.000
_cell.length_b   1.000
_cell.length_c   1.000
_cell.angle_alpha   90.00
_cell.angle_beta   90.00
_cell.angle_gamma   90.00
#
_symmetry.space_group_name_H-M   'P 1'
#
loop_
_entity.id
_entity.type
_entity.pdbx_description
1 polymer ?
#
loop_
_entity_poly.entity_id
_entity_poly.type
_entity_poly.pdbx_seq_one_letter_code
_entity_poly.pdbx_strand_id
1 'polypeptide(L)'
;MTSVRTHLWFGNDKAVEAAHFYAEHIPGSSVDKVTTARSGPDDRVADVVEFTVAGHPVVGLNAGPHFHLDEAFSFYLSVEDRRRSTTTGTS
;
A
#
# COMPACT_ATOMS: atom_id res chain seq x y z
N MET A 1 7.59 -10.83 -21.63
CA MET A 1 6.32 -10.36 -21.03
C MET A 1 6.59 -9.04 -20.33
N THR A 2 5.77 -8.03 -20.58
CA THR A 2 5.90 -6.70 -19.95
C THR A 2 4.95 -6.62 -18.76
N SER A 3 5.39 -6.04 -17.65
CA SER A 3 4.57 -5.82 -16.45
C SER A 3 4.61 -4.35 -16.07
N VAL A 4 3.51 -3.84 -15.50
CA VAL A 4 3.37 -2.48 -15.00
C VAL A 4 3.03 -2.53 -13.53
N ARG A 5 3.62 -1.64 -12.75
CA ARG A 5 3.36 -1.49 -11.31
C ARG A 5 3.19 -0.02 -10.99
N THR A 6 2.29 0.26 -10.06
CA THR A 6 2.18 1.61 -9.51
C THR A 6 3.41 1.90 -8.66
N HIS A 7 4.00 3.08 -8.80
CA HIS A 7 5.13 3.53 -7.98
C HIS A 7 4.76 4.80 -7.23
N LEU A 8 4.75 4.74 -5.90
CA LEU A 8 4.32 5.82 -5.02
C LEU A 8 5.47 6.33 -4.18
N TRP A 9 5.66 7.66 -4.18
CA TRP A 9 6.64 8.32 -3.35
C TRP A 9 6.02 8.78 -2.02
N PHE A 10 6.57 8.29 -0.91
CA PHE A 10 6.15 8.66 0.43
C PHE A 10 7.12 9.67 1.03
N GLY A 11 6.85 10.96 0.81
CA GLY A 11 7.68 12.05 1.33
C GLY A 11 7.67 12.21 2.85
N ASN A 12 6.84 11.43 3.56
CA ASN A 12 6.75 11.39 5.02
C ASN A 12 7.43 10.14 5.62
N ASP A 13 8.16 9.37 4.81
CA ASP A 13 8.84 8.13 5.19
C ASP A 13 7.93 7.01 5.72
N LYS A 14 6.63 7.04 5.36
CA LYS A 14 5.61 6.08 5.85
C LYS A 14 5.21 4.99 4.85
N ALA A 15 6.03 4.70 3.83
CA ALA A 15 5.69 3.68 2.83
C ALA A 15 5.41 2.30 3.44
N VAL A 16 6.22 1.87 4.41
CA VAL A 16 6.08 0.57 5.09
C VAL A 16 4.77 0.53 5.89
N GLU A 17 4.52 1.57 6.68
CA GLU A 17 3.32 1.69 7.50
C GLU A 17 2.05 1.72 6.64
N ALA A 18 2.08 2.44 5.52
CA ALA A 18 0.97 2.50 4.56
C ALA A 18 0.71 1.12 3.93
N ALA A 19 1.76 0.40 3.52
CA ALA A 19 1.61 -0.93 2.95
C ALA A 19 0.97 -1.92 3.94
N HIS A 20 1.39 -1.90 5.22
CA HIS A 20 0.76 -2.70 6.27
C HIS A 20 -0.69 -2.31 6.51
N PHE A 21 -0.98 -1.00 6.52
CA PHE A 21 -2.35 -0.50 6.67
C PHE A 21 -3.26 -1.01 5.54
N TYR A 22 -2.82 -0.96 4.28
CA TYR A 22 -3.60 -1.49 3.15
C TYR A 22 -3.78 -3.01 3.23
N ALA A 23 -2.73 -3.74 3.60
CA ALA A 23 -2.79 -5.20 3.78
C ALA A 23 -3.80 -5.61 4.85
N GLU A 24 -3.91 -4.85 5.95
CA GLU A 24 -4.84 -5.13 7.04
C GLU A 24 -6.30 -4.80 6.70
N HIS A 25 -6.54 -3.71 5.97
CA HIS A 25 -7.90 -3.17 5.78
C HIS A 25 -8.56 -3.54 4.45
N ILE A 26 -7.78 -3.86 3.42
CA ILE A 26 -8.30 -4.10 2.08
C ILE A 26 -8.14 -5.59 1.74
N PRO A 27 -9.23 -6.35 1.53
CA PRO A 27 -9.16 -7.74 1.13
C PRO A 27 -8.31 -7.95 -0.14
N GLY A 28 -7.54 -9.04 -0.19
CA GLY A 28 -6.66 -9.33 -1.32
C GLY A 28 -5.42 -8.43 -1.39
N SER A 29 -5.05 -7.82 -0.27
CA SER A 29 -3.84 -7.00 -0.14
C SER A 29 -2.80 -7.72 0.72
N SER A 30 -1.52 -7.50 0.41
CA SER A 30 -0.39 -8.13 1.11
C SER A 30 0.85 -7.25 1.05
N VAL A 31 1.73 -7.36 2.05
CA VAL A 31 3.09 -6.83 1.95
C VAL A 31 3.98 -7.96 1.47
N ASP A 32 4.64 -7.76 0.33
CA ASP A 32 5.40 -8.81 -0.32
C ASP A 32 6.89 -8.74 0.06
N LYS A 33 7.46 -7.52 0.06
CA LYS A 33 8.87 -7.33 0.38
C LYS A 33 9.15 -5.92 0.90
N VAL A 34 10.00 -5.81 1.91
CA VAL A 34 10.58 -4.54 2.37
C VAL A 34 12.09 -4.59 2.16
N THR A 35 12.62 -3.62 1.44
CA THR A 35 14.07 -3.49 1.17
C THR A 35 14.53 -2.13 1.65
N THR A 36 15.36 -2.11 2.70
CA THR A 36 15.98 -0.88 3.21
C THR A 36 17.33 -0.67 2.53
N ALA A 37 17.46 0.41 1.77
CA ALA A 37 18.73 0.87 1.23
C ALA A 37 19.52 1.63 2.32
N ARG A 38 20.78 1.25 2.51
CA ARG A 38 21.67 1.80 3.53
C ARG A 38 22.99 2.25 2.91
N SER A 39 23.52 3.40 3.35
CA SER A 39 24.86 3.88 2.98
C SER A 39 25.92 3.55 4.03
N GLY A 40 25.51 3.04 5.18
CA GLY A 40 26.35 2.66 6.30
C GLY A 40 25.57 1.77 7.28
N PRO A 41 26.21 1.29 8.38
CA PRO A 41 25.57 0.41 9.36
C PRO A 41 24.26 0.99 9.93
N ASP A 42 24.29 2.28 10.28
CA ASP A 42 23.15 3.00 10.86
C ASP A 42 22.47 3.99 9.88
N ASP A 43 23.06 4.22 8.71
CA ASP A 43 22.56 5.23 7.77
C ASP A 43 21.54 4.64 6.80
N ARG A 44 20.25 4.85 7.13
CA ARG A 44 19.12 4.54 6.24
C ARG A 44 18.99 5.64 5.18
N VAL A 45 19.08 5.25 3.91
CA VAL A 45 18.98 6.15 2.75
C VAL A 45 17.58 6.15 2.16
N ALA A 46 16.98 4.97 2.00
CA ALA A 46 15.67 4.81 1.41
C ALA A 46 15.04 3.48 1.82
N ASP A 47 13.71 3.40 1.79
CA ASP A 47 13.00 2.13 1.89
C ASP A 47 12.18 1.90 0.61
N VAL A 48 12.31 0.71 0.04
CA VAL A 48 11.49 0.24 -1.08
C VAL A 48 10.58 -0.86 -0.55
N VAL A 49 9.28 -0.69 -0.74
CA VAL A 49 8.24 -1.60 -0.24
C VAL A 49 7.47 -2.12 -1.44
N GLU A 50 7.53 -3.41 -1.70
CA GLU A 50 6.66 -4.08 -2.67
C GLU A 50 5.44 -4.64 -1.93
N PHE A 51 4.25 -4.27 -2.38
CA PHE A 51 3.00 -4.69 -1.78
C PHE A 51 1.90 -4.79 -2.83
N THR A 52 0.84 -5.50 -2.49
CA THR A 52 -0.33 -5.69 -3.33
C THR A 52 -1.53 -5.04 -2.65
N VAL A 53 -2.35 -4.31 -3.41
CA VAL A 53 -3.62 -3.73 -2.95
C VAL A 53 -4.77 -4.27 -3.79
N ALA A 54 -5.66 -5.06 -3.20
CA ALA A 54 -6.78 -5.71 -3.89
C ALA A 54 -6.37 -6.44 -5.19
N GLY A 55 -5.22 -7.13 -5.17
CA GLY A 55 -4.64 -7.82 -6.33
C GLY A 55 -3.81 -6.95 -7.29
N HIS A 56 -3.74 -5.63 -7.08
CA HIS A 56 -2.91 -4.73 -7.89
C HIS A 56 -1.51 -4.55 -7.29
N PRO A 57 -0.43 -4.82 -8.04
CA PRO A 57 0.94 -4.69 -7.53
C PRO A 57 1.39 -3.22 -7.47
N VAL A 58 1.90 -2.82 -6.31
CA VAL A 58 2.34 -1.47 -5.98
C VAL A 58 3.74 -1.51 -5.38
N VAL A 59 4.50 -0.44 -5.62
CA VAL A 59 5.79 -0.18 -4.99
C VAL A 59 5.73 1.16 -4.28
N GLY A 60 6.02 1.17 -2.98
CA GLY A 60 6.19 2.36 -2.17
C GLY A 60 7.68 2.68 -2.00
N LEU A 61 8.03 3.96 -2.09
CA LEU A 61 9.40 4.44 -1.93
C LEU A 61 9.45 5.54 -0.86
N ASN A 62 10.27 5.34 0.16
CA ASN A 62 10.72 6.37 1.08
C ASN A 62 12.09 6.87 0.59
N ALA A 63 12.19 8.11 0.12
CA ALA A 63 13.47 8.69 -0.31
C ALA A 63 13.55 10.18 0.06
N GLY A 64 12.89 10.57 1.16
CA GLY A 64 12.87 11.93 1.69
C GLY A 64 11.72 12.81 1.17
N PRO A 65 11.59 14.03 1.69
CA PRO A 65 10.41 14.91 1.52
C PRO A 65 10.39 15.68 0.20
N HIS A 66 11.13 15.23 -0.81
CA HIS A 66 11.26 15.94 -2.09
C HIS A 66 9.99 15.91 -2.94
N PHE A 67 9.23 14.82 -2.84
CA PHE A 67 7.97 14.65 -3.55
C PHE A 67 6.87 14.25 -2.57
N HIS A 68 5.68 14.77 -2.83
CA HIS A 68 4.47 14.44 -2.10
C HIS A 68 3.44 13.92 -3.10
N LEU A 69 2.69 12.90 -2.68
CA LEU A 69 1.51 12.48 -3.42
C LEU A 69 0.48 13.61 -3.38
N ASP A 70 -0.07 13.91 -4.54
CA ASP A 70 -1.19 14.82 -4.71
C ASP A 70 -2.42 14.03 -5.19
N GLU A 71 -3.54 14.73 -5.36
CA GLU A 71 -4.80 14.13 -5.81
C GLU A 71 -4.77 13.64 -7.26
N ALA A 72 -3.70 13.93 -8.03
CA ALA A 72 -3.57 13.45 -9.40
C ALA A 72 -3.38 11.93 -9.46
N PHE A 73 -2.92 11.31 -8.37
CA PHE A 73 -2.87 9.86 -8.23
C PHE A 73 -3.80 9.37 -7.11
N SER A 74 -4.77 8.52 -7.46
CA SER A 74 -5.68 7.91 -6.48
C SER A 74 -5.99 6.45 -6.82
N PHE A 75 -6.29 5.67 -5.78
CA PHE A 75 -6.87 4.34 -5.95
C PHE A 75 -8.39 4.45 -5.92
N TYR A 76 -9.04 3.82 -6.89
CA TYR A 76 -10.48 3.63 -6.88
C TYR A 76 -10.79 2.18 -6.54
N LEU A 77 -11.40 1.96 -5.37
CA LEU A 77 -11.76 0.63 -4.88
C LEU A 77 -13.25 0.41 -5.07
N SER A 78 -13.61 -0.55 -5.91
CA SER A 78 -14.99 -1.04 -6.01
C SER A 78 -15.25 -2.04 -4.89
N VAL A 79 -16.10 -1.67 -3.94
CA VAL A 79 -16.46 -2.52 -2.80
C VAL A 79 -17.88 -3.02 -2.98
N GLU A 80 -18.06 -4.34 -3.01
CA GLU A 80 -19.39 -4.94 -2.93
C GLU A 80 -19.83 -5.02 -1.47
N ASP A 81 -20.84 -4.21 -1.09
CA ASP A 81 -21.44 -4.27 0.24
C ASP A 81 -22.33 -5.51 0.36
N ARG A 82 -21.78 -6.60 0.92
CA ARG A 82 -22.60 -7.75 1.33
C ARG A 82 -23.20 -7.47 2.70
N ARG A 83 -24.25 -6.63 2.75
CA ARG A 83 -25.08 -6.53 3.96
C ARG A 83 -25.66 -7.89 4.29
N ARG A 84 -25.23 -8.42 5.43
CA ARG A 84 -25.74 -9.61 6.10
C ARG A 84 -27.26 -9.46 6.28
N SER A 85 -28.03 -10.38 5.71
CA SER A 85 -29.48 -10.47 5.89
C SER A 85 -29.80 -10.55 7.39
N THR A 86 -30.56 -9.58 7.89
CA THR A 86 -31.23 -9.66 9.19
C THR A 86 -32.17 -10.86 9.17
N THR A 87 -31.84 -11.91 9.91
CA THR A 87 -32.81 -12.94 10.27
C THR A 87 -33.77 -12.32 11.28
N THR A 88 -34.89 -11.77 10.80
CA THR A 88 -36.06 -11.51 11.63
C THR A 88 -36.68 -12.86 11.97
N GLY A 89 -36.24 -13.46 13.08
CA GLY A 89 -36.93 -14.56 13.72
C GLY A 89 -37.95 -14.00 14.72
N THR A 90 -39.16 -13.72 14.25
CA THR A 90 -40.34 -13.67 15.11
C THR A 90 -40.91 -15.07 15.18
N SER A 91 -40.85 -15.71 16.34
CA SER A 91 -41.79 -16.74 16.83
C SER A 91 -41.55 -16.94 18.32
#